data_AF-A0A7V5K8U2-F1
#
_entry.id   AF-A0A7V5K8U2-F1
#
_cell.length_a   1.000
_cell.length_b   1.000
_cell.length_c   1.000
_cell.angle_alpha   90.00
_cell.angle_beta   90.00
_cell.angle_gamma   90.00
#
_symmetry.space_group_name_H-M   'P 1'
#
loop_
_entity.id
_entity.type
_entity.pdbx_description
1 polymer ?
#
loop_
_entity_poly.entity_id
_entity_poly.type
_entity_poly.pdbx_seq_one_letter_code
_entity_poly.pdbx_strand_id
1 'polypeptide(L)'
;MWNKSQKLIQQIQQEQWVKGVDLPEEFWTSVFGWMEEHLLTGFLRILTGQVHEILEIDPELSEPRILELAAATMVDFLEAHHASVRIYDPQTGQMLAYGSHPSQERLRAAHI
;
A
#
# COMPACT_ATOMS: atom_id res chain seq x y z
N MET A 1 3.09 10.37 -13.77
CA MET A 1 2.87 10.50 -12.30
C MET A 1 2.53 11.93 -11.89
N TRP A 2 3.09 12.95 -12.57
CA TRP A 2 2.82 14.40 -12.40
C TRP A 2 1.35 14.87 -12.20
N ASN A 3 0.37 14.26 -12.88
CA ASN A 3 -1.04 14.66 -12.75
C ASN A 3 -1.67 14.29 -11.39
N LYS A 4 -1.15 13.28 -10.68
CA LYS A 4 -1.66 12.91 -9.35
C LYS A 4 -1.18 13.87 -8.28
N SER A 5 0.05 14.36 -8.42
CA SER A 5 0.73 15.31 -7.52
C SER A 5 0.02 16.66 -7.50
N GLN A 6 -0.37 17.19 -8.67
CA GLN A 6 -1.11 18.46 -8.76
C GLN A 6 -2.48 18.41 -8.08
N LYS A 7 -3.19 17.28 -8.21
CA LYS A 7 -4.49 17.12 -7.54
C LYS A 7 -4.34 17.11 -6.02
N LEU A 8 -3.28 16.49 -5.51
CA LEU A 8 -2.98 16.47 -4.07
C LEU A 8 -2.62 17.88 -3.55
N ILE A 9 -1.81 18.63 -4.31
CA ILE A 9 -1.48 20.04 -4.00
C ILE A 9 -2.77 20.86 -3.84
N GLN A 10 -3.68 20.75 -4.82
CA GLN A 10 -4.95 21.48 -4.80
C GLN A 10 -5.84 21.10 -3.61
N GLN A 11 -5.82 19.82 -3.19
CA GLN A 11 -6.58 19.37 -2.02
C GLN A 11 -6.02 19.94 -0.73
N ILE A 12 -4.70 19.91 -0.54
CA ILE A 12 -4.04 20.47 0.66
C ILE A 12 -4.27 21.98 0.74
N GLN A 13 -4.17 22.70 -0.37
CA GLN A 13 -4.43 24.15 -0.41
C GLN A 13 -5.85 24.54 0.04
N GLN A 14 -6.81 23.62 0.01
CA GLN A 14 -8.19 23.87 0.45
C GLN A 14 -8.40 23.67 1.96
N GLU A 15 -7.42 23.07 2.64
CA GLU A 15 -7.49 22.78 4.07
C GLU A 15 -7.50 24.04 4.93
N GLN A 16 -8.25 24.00 6.04
CA GLN A 16 -8.44 25.15 6.93
C GLN A 16 -7.12 25.66 7.53
N TRP A 17 -6.15 24.78 7.78
CA TRP A 17 -4.84 25.14 8.32
C TRP A 17 -3.91 25.78 7.28
N VAL A 18 -4.21 25.65 5.99
CA VAL A 18 -3.49 26.31 4.89
C VAL A 18 -4.11 27.65 4.54
N LYS A 19 -5.40 27.85 4.86
CA LYS A 19 -6.08 29.13 4.63
C LYS A 19 -5.40 30.25 5.43
N GLY A 20 -4.80 31.19 4.71
CA GLY A 20 -4.05 32.32 5.29
C GLY A 20 -2.53 32.21 5.10
N VAL A 21 -2.04 31.09 4.56
CA VAL A 21 -0.65 30.91 4.17
C VAL A 21 -0.50 31.29 2.70
N ASP A 22 0.07 32.46 2.43
CA ASP A 22 0.38 32.91 1.07
C ASP A 22 1.79 32.44 0.69
N LEU A 23 1.87 31.32 -0.02
CA LEU A 23 3.12 30.73 -0.48
C LEU A 23 3.11 30.65 -2.01
N PRO A 24 4.26 30.93 -2.66
CA PRO A 24 4.36 30.88 -4.11
C PRO A 24 4.13 29.47 -4.64
N GLU A 25 3.60 29.35 -5.86
CA GLU A 25 3.30 28.05 -6.50
C GLU A 25 4.55 27.15 -6.63
N GLU A 26 5.72 27.75 -6.81
CA GLU A 26 7.01 27.08 -6.86
C GLU A 26 7.33 26.34 -5.55
N PHE A 27 6.96 26.91 -4.40
CA PHE A 27 7.16 26.27 -3.10
C PHE A 27 6.40 24.95 -3.02
N TRP A 28 5.11 24.96 -3.40
CA TRP A 28 4.28 23.75 -3.40
C TRP A 28 4.85 22.69 -4.33
N THR A 29 5.29 23.10 -5.52
CA THR A 29 5.91 22.21 -6.49
C THR A 29 7.18 21.57 -5.94
N SER A 30 8.05 22.35 -5.29
CA SER A 30 9.30 21.84 -4.70
C SER A 30 9.06 20.91 -3.50
N VAL A 31 8.14 21.25 -2.59
CA VAL A 31 7.82 20.41 -1.42
C VAL A 31 7.27 19.07 -1.86
N PHE A 32 6.34 19.07 -2.83
CA PHE A 32 5.77 17.82 -3.32
C PHE A 32 6.76 16.99 -4.12
N GLY A 33 7.62 17.61 -4.93
CA GLY A 33 8.72 16.89 -5.59
C GLY A 33 9.63 16.21 -4.57
N TRP A 34 10.00 16.92 -3.49
CA TRP A 34 10.79 16.33 -2.41
C TRP A 34 10.06 15.18 -1.71
N MET A 35 8.77 15.33 -1.41
CA MET A 35 7.95 14.27 -0.79
C MET A 35 7.83 13.03 -1.68
N GLU A 36 7.64 13.19 -2.99
CA GLU A 36 7.58 12.05 -3.91
C GLU A 36 8.90 11.28 -3.93
N GLU A 37 10.03 11.97 -3.97
CA GLU A 37 11.36 11.34 -4.01
C GLU A 37 11.74 10.69 -2.68
N HIS A 38 11.48 11.35 -1.56
CA HIS A 38 12.05 10.97 -0.26
C HIS A 38 11.04 10.30 0.66
N LEU A 39 9.81 10.81 0.70
CA LEU A 39 8.78 10.33 1.63
C LEU A 39 8.15 9.04 1.13
N LEU A 40 7.87 8.94 -0.18
CA LEU A 40 7.35 7.70 -0.78
C LEU A 40 8.36 6.56 -0.66
N THR A 41 9.63 6.82 -0.98
CA THR A 41 10.71 5.83 -0.86
C THR A 41 10.93 5.41 0.59
N GLY A 42 10.93 6.36 1.52
CA GLY A 42 11.03 6.08 2.95
C GLY A 42 9.85 5.26 3.48
N PHE A 43 8.63 5.61 3.06
CA PHE A 43 7.41 4.90 3.42
C PHE A 43 7.39 3.47 2.87
N LEU A 44 7.76 3.28 1.61
CA LEU A 44 7.90 1.95 1.01
C LEU A 44 8.95 1.11 1.72
N ARG A 45 10.07 1.72 2.15
CA ARG A 45 11.08 1.02 2.94
C ARG A 45 10.57 0.55 4.30
N ILE A 46 9.76 1.36 4.99
CA ILE A 46 9.12 0.98 6.26
C ILE A 46 8.14 -0.18 6.02
N LEU A 47 7.31 -0.08 4.98
CA LEU A 47 6.40 -1.14 4.53
C LEU A 47 7.15 -2.46 4.26
N THR A 48 8.24 -2.41 3.49
CA THR A 48 9.04 -3.60 3.19
C THR A 48 9.74 -4.16 4.43
N GLY A 49 10.10 -3.29 5.38
CA GLY A 49 10.69 -3.71 6.65
C GLY A 49 9.71 -4.51 7.52
N GLN A 50 8.45 -4.08 7.57
CA GLN A 50 7.39 -4.85 8.25
C GLN A 50 7.01 -6.13 7.49
N VAL A 51 7.21 -6.17 6.17
CA VAL A 51 7.14 -7.44 5.44
C VAL A 51 8.32 -8.36 5.76
N HIS A 52 9.45 -7.83 6.21
CA HIS A 52 10.56 -8.65 6.70
C HIS A 52 10.27 -9.28 8.07
N GLU A 53 9.46 -8.62 8.92
CA GLU A 53 8.92 -9.26 10.15
C GLU A 53 8.01 -10.45 9.80
N ILE A 54 7.32 -10.44 8.66
CA ILE A 54 6.61 -11.62 8.12
C ILE A 54 7.63 -12.72 7.73
N LEU A 55 8.90 -12.44 7.46
CA LEU A 55 9.91 -13.49 7.19
C LEU A 55 10.49 -14.12 8.46
N GLU A 56 10.22 -13.58 9.66
CA GLU A 56 10.46 -14.28 10.93
C GLU A 56 9.37 -15.33 11.26
N ILE A 57 8.43 -15.54 10.33
CA ILE A 57 7.45 -16.61 10.36
C ILE A 57 8.15 -17.96 10.50
N ASP A 58 7.68 -18.73 11.48
CA ASP A 58 7.98 -20.14 11.69
C ASP A 58 8.04 -20.89 10.35
N PRO A 59 9.19 -21.53 9.99
CA PRO A 59 9.36 -22.21 8.72
C PRO A 59 8.38 -23.38 8.51
N GLU A 60 7.68 -23.82 9.56
CA GLU A 60 6.63 -24.83 9.51
C GLU A 60 5.26 -24.28 9.06
N LEU A 61 5.12 -22.95 8.91
CA LEU A 61 3.87 -22.35 8.46
C LEU A 61 3.63 -22.64 6.98
N SER A 62 2.40 -23.05 6.67
CA SER A 62 1.98 -23.30 5.29
C SER A 62 1.95 -22.01 4.47
N GLU A 63 2.27 -22.09 3.18
CA GLU A 63 2.26 -20.95 2.26
C GLU A 63 0.97 -20.10 2.33
N PRO A 64 -0.26 -20.68 2.36
CA PRO A 64 -1.48 -19.88 2.52
C PRO A 64 -1.50 -19.07 3.82
N ARG A 65 -0.97 -19.64 4.91
CA ARG A 65 -0.94 -18.99 6.22
C ARG A 65 0.04 -17.82 6.23
N ILE A 66 1.17 -17.95 5.53
CA ILE A 66 2.13 -16.86 5.32
C ILE A 66 1.44 -15.70 4.59
N LEU A 67 0.68 -15.99 3.54
CA LEU A 67 0.00 -14.96 2.75
C LEU A 67 -1.17 -14.31 3.50
N GLU A 68 -1.89 -15.04 4.35
CA GLU A 68 -2.91 -14.48 5.26
C GLU A 68 -2.29 -13.54 6.29
N LEU A 69 -1.17 -13.94 6.90
CA LEU A 69 -0.44 -13.09 7.85
C LEU A 69 0.06 -11.82 7.16
N ALA A 70 0.56 -11.95 5.93
CA ALA A 70 0.96 -10.79 5.16
C ALA A 70 -0.20 -9.83 4.87
N ALA A 71 -1.35 -10.36 4.48
CA ALA A 71 -2.54 -9.54 4.30
C ALA A 71 -3.00 -8.89 5.62
N ALA A 72 -2.88 -9.57 6.76
CA ALA A 72 -3.23 -9.02 8.07
C ALA A 72 -2.31 -7.85 8.46
N THR A 73 -0.99 -8.04 8.32
CA THR A 73 0.00 -6.97 8.55
C THR A 73 -0.27 -5.75 7.68
N MET A 74 -0.65 -5.95 6.40
CA MET A 74 -1.03 -4.84 5.52
C MET A 74 -2.29 -4.12 5.96
N VAL A 75 -3.30 -4.86 6.47
CA VAL A 75 -4.54 -4.28 7.02
C VAL A 75 -4.21 -3.40 8.22
N ASP A 76 -3.44 -3.93 9.17
CA ASP A 76 -3.07 -3.22 10.40
C ASP A 76 -2.21 -1.99 10.10
N PHE A 77 -1.22 -2.12 9.22
CA PHE A 77 -0.31 -1.03 8.90
C PHE A 77 -0.98 0.10 8.10
N LEU A 78 -1.83 -0.23 7.13
CA LEU A 78 -2.49 0.75 6.27
C LEU A 78 -3.78 1.30 6.87
N GLU A 79 -4.16 0.85 8.07
CA GLU A 79 -5.47 1.10 8.67
C GLU A 79 -6.62 0.78 7.68
N ALA A 80 -6.43 -0.26 6.86
CA ALA A 80 -7.37 -0.65 5.83
C ALA A 80 -8.46 -1.56 6.41
N HIS A 81 -9.54 -1.78 5.65
CA HIS A 81 -10.57 -2.75 6.06
C HIS A 81 -10.24 -4.18 5.63
N HIS A 82 -9.60 -4.34 4.47
CA HIS A 82 -9.31 -5.63 3.85
C HIS A 82 -8.05 -5.54 2.99
N ALA A 83 -7.28 -6.62 2.91
CA ALA A 83 -6.19 -6.79 1.97
C ALA A 83 -6.15 -8.22 1.41
N SER A 84 -5.54 -8.39 0.24
CA SER A 84 -5.27 -9.70 -0.36
C SER A 84 -3.95 -9.69 -1.11
N VAL A 85 -3.19 -10.77 -0.96
CA VAL A 85 -1.96 -11.05 -1.71
C VAL A 85 -2.28 -12.13 -2.75
N ARG A 86 -1.85 -11.91 -4.00
CA ARG A 86 -2.01 -12.86 -5.11
C ARG A 86 -0.67 -13.02 -5.81
N ILE A 87 -0.23 -14.27 -5.95
CA ILE A 87 0.97 -14.62 -6.71
C ILE A 87 0.53 -15.28 -8.00
N TYR A 88 1.01 -14.76 -9.12
CA TYR A 88 0.71 -15.27 -10.45
C TYR A 88 1.98 -15.81 -11.09
N ASP A 89 1.84 -16.88 -11.86
CA ASP A 89 2.86 -17.28 -12.82
C ASP A 89 2.90 -16.23 -13.95
N PRO A 90 4.03 -15.54 -14.15
CA PRO A 90 4.13 -14.49 -15.16
C PRO A 90 4.02 -15.01 -16.61
N GLN A 91 4.27 -16.31 -16.86
CA GLN A 91 4.19 -16.88 -18.21
C GLN A 91 2.77 -17.26 -18.59
N THR A 92 2.03 -17.84 -17.66
CA THR A 92 0.69 -18.39 -17.91
C THR A 92 -0.44 -17.47 -17.43
N GLY A 93 -0.13 -16.51 -16.55
CA GLY A 93 -1.12 -15.68 -15.87
C GLY A 93 -1.94 -16.47 -14.83
N GLN A 94 -1.60 -17.74 -14.58
CA GLN A 94 -2.31 -18.57 -13.61
C GLN A 94 -1.99 -18.11 -12.20
N MET A 95 -3.02 -18.05 -11.33
CA MET A 95 -2.82 -17.80 -9.91
C MET A 95 -2.18 -19.03 -9.25
N LEU A 96 -0.99 -18.84 -8.67
CA LEU A 96 -0.24 -19.88 -7.97
C LEU A 96 -0.61 -19.93 -6.49
N ALA A 97 -0.78 -18.76 -5.87
CA ALA A 97 -1.04 -18.66 -4.45
C ALA A 97 -1.89 -17.44 -4.10
N TYR A 98 -2.60 -17.53 -2.98
CA TYR A 98 -3.47 -16.49 -2.47
C TYR A 98 -3.46 -16.46 -0.94
N GLY A 99 -3.58 -15.25 -0.37
CA GLY A 99 -3.98 -15.04 1.02
C GLY A 99 -4.75 -13.73 1.19
N SER A 100 -5.63 -13.64 2.19
CA SER A 100 -6.37 -12.42 2.48
C SER A 100 -6.68 -12.24 3.96
N HIS A 101 -6.92 -10.99 4.33
CA HIS A 101 -7.36 -10.63 5.66
C HIS A 101 -8.38 -9.48 5.58
N PRO A 102 -9.53 -9.57 6.27
CA PRO A 102 -10.15 -10.79 6.78
C PRO A 102 -10.35 -11.84 5.67
N SER A 103 -10.16 -13.11 5.99
CA SER A 103 -10.30 -14.22 5.02
C SER A 103 -11.77 -14.38 4.60
N GLN A 104 -12.15 -13.91 3.42
CA GLN A 104 -13.53 -14.01 2.90
C GLN A 104 -13.67 -14.94 1.69
N GLU A 105 -12.61 -15.66 1.33
CA GLU A 105 -12.55 -16.38 0.06
C GLU A 105 -13.60 -17.49 -0.06
N ARG A 106 -14.03 -18.08 1.06
CA ARG A 106 -15.08 -19.10 1.09
C ARG A 106 -16.47 -18.60 0.63
N LEU A 107 -16.66 -17.29 0.51
CA LEU A 107 -17.93 -16.66 0.11
C LEU A 107 -17.93 -16.10 -1.32
N ARG A 108 -16.79 -16.06 -2.03
CA ARG A 108 -16.77 -15.60 -3.42
C ARG A 108 -17.08 -16.77 -4.34
N ALA A 109 -18.31 -16.81 -4.83
CA ALA A 109 -18.68 -17.66 -5.96
C ALA A 109 -17.71 -17.37 -7.12
N ALA A 110 -16.96 -18.40 -7.53
CA ALA A 110 -16.10 -18.36 -8.70
C ALA A 110 -16.94 -17.94 -9.91
N HIS A 111 -16.85 -16.67 -10.32
CA HIS A 111 -17.28 -16.29 -11.64
C HIS A 111 -16.19 -16.74 -12.60
N ILE A 112 -16.46 -17.88 -13.23
CA ILE A 112 -15.77 -18.42 -14.40
C ILE A 112 -16.13 -17.55 -15.60
#